data_AF-A0A6L8BHU3-F1
#
_entry.id   AF-A0A6L8BHU3-F1
#
_cell.length_a   1.000
_cell.length_b   1.000
_cell.length_c   1.000
_cell.angle_alpha   90.00
_cell.angle_beta   90.00
_cell.angle_gamma   90.00
#
_symmetry.space_group_name_H-M   'P 1'
#
loop_
_entity.id
_entity.type
_entity.pdbx_description
1 polymer ?
#
loop_
_entity_poly.entity_id
_entity_poly.type
_entity_poly.pdbx_seq_one_letter_code
_entity_poly.pdbx_strand_id
1 'polypeptide(L)'
;MELQQHVDAFEQARIGIVVITYDAPELQQAFIEDEGITYPFISDIDTATMVALGILNEDHQPGDRTYGIPHPGIFVLNPQQEIVGKIFVESYRIRVDGEGVLDYAQQVLE
;
A
#
# COMPACT_ATOMS: atom_id res chain seq x y z
N MET A 1 13.42 -3.94 -1.50
CA MET A 1 12.18 -3.14 -1.77
C MET A 1 12.45 -1.65 -2.00
N GLU A 2 11.72 -0.99 -2.91
CA GLU A 2 11.96 0.41 -3.34
C GLU A 2 11.51 1.45 -2.29
N LEU A 3 10.27 1.37 -1.77
CA LEU A 3 9.80 2.17 -0.61
C LEU A 3 10.72 2.07 0.63
N GLN A 4 11.34 0.91 0.85
CA GLN A 4 12.27 0.72 1.98
C GLN A 4 13.49 1.65 1.88
N GLN A 5 13.92 2.01 0.66
CA GLN A 5 15.06 2.91 0.43
C GLN A 5 14.73 4.36 0.83
N HIS A 6 13.45 4.70 0.97
CA HIS A 6 12.98 6.05 1.25
C HIS A 6 12.41 6.22 2.67
N VAL A 7 12.38 5.19 3.52
CA VAL A 7 11.79 5.24 4.87
C VAL A 7 12.31 6.42 5.68
N ASP A 8 13.62 6.66 5.69
CA ASP A 8 14.23 7.78 6.41
C ASP A 8 13.69 9.15 5.94
N ALA A 9 13.38 9.29 4.65
CA ALA A 9 12.84 10.53 4.09
C ALA A 9 11.37 10.72 4.50
N PHE A 10 10.57 9.65 4.50
CA PHE A 10 9.20 9.68 5.03
C PHE A 10 9.19 10.02 6.54
N GLU A 11 10.10 9.43 7.33
CA GLU A 11 10.24 9.74 8.75
C GLU A 11 10.64 11.20 8.99
N GLN A 12 11.59 11.74 8.23
CA GLN A 12 11.99 13.15 8.30
C GLN A 12 10.84 14.09 7.95
N ALA A 13 9.99 13.71 6.99
CA ALA A 13 8.77 14.43 6.63
C ALA A 13 7.63 14.24 7.66
N ARG A 14 7.82 13.36 8.65
CA ARG A 14 6.80 12.94 9.64
C ARG A 14 5.57 12.31 9.00
N ILE A 15 5.77 11.57 7.92
CA ILE A 15 4.73 10.83 7.20
C ILE A 15 4.96 9.34 7.48
N GLY A 16 3.94 8.67 8.05
CA GLY A 16 4.00 7.23 8.32
C GLY A 16 3.69 6.42 7.06
N ILE A 17 4.39 5.29 6.88
CA ILE A 17 4.07 4.29 5.85
C ILE A 17 3.38 3.11 6.53
N VAL A 18 2.29 2.62 5.92
CA VAL A 18 1.66 1.34 6.28
C VAL A 18 1.29 0.65 4.98
N VAL A 19 1.62 -0.64 4.86
CA VAL A 19 1.18 -1.47 3.73
C VAL A 19 0.03 -2.36 4.14
N ILE A 20 -1.00 -2.48 3.30
CA ILE A 20 -2.14 -3.39 3.50
C ILE A 20 -2.13 -4.41 2.36
N THR A 21 -2.12 -5.70 2.71
CA THR A 21 -2.11 -6.80 1.72
C THR A 21 -3.14 -7.86 2.09
N TYR A 22 -3.58 -8.65 1.11
CA TYR A 22 -4.45 -9.81 1.33
C TYR A 22 -3.69 -11.07 1.76
N ASP A 23 -2.35 -11.02 1.80
CA ASP A 23 -1.51 -12.17 2.16
C ASP A 23 -1.76 -12.63 3.58
N ALA A 24 -1.71 -13.95 3.79
CA ALA A 24 -1.80 -14.55 5.12
C ALA A 24 -0.66 -14.05 6.03
N PRO A 25 -0.89 -13.84 7.34
CA PRO A 25 0.10 -13.28 8.25
C PRO A 25 1.45 -13.99 8.22
N GLU A 26 1.47 -15.32 8.10
CA GLU A 26 2.70 -16.11 8.10
C GLU A 26 3.54 -15.88 6.83
N LEU A 27 2.88 -15.74 5.67
CA LEU A 27 3.56 -15.46 4.40
C LEU A 27 4.07 -14.01 4.36
N GLN A 28 3.24 -13.08 4.86
CA GLN A 28 3.59 -11.67 4.97
C GLN A 28 4.80 -11.47 5.90
N GLN A 29 4.80 -12.10 7.07
CA GLN A 29 5.91 -11.99 8.03
C GLN A 29 7.21 -12.53 7.45
N ALA A 30 7.17 -13.69 6.79
CA ALA A 30 8.36 -14.25 6.14
C ALA A 30 8.93 -13.32 5.07
N PHE A 31 8.08 -12.64 4.28
CA PHE A 31 8.50 -11.66 3.28
C PHE A 31 9.13 -10.41 3.93
N ILE A 32 8.53 -9.88 4.99
CA ILE A 32 9.06 -8.72 5.74
C ILE A 32 10.47 -9.01 6.26
N GLU A 33 10.68 -10.20 6.82
CA GLU A 33 11.97 -10.62 7.37
C GLU A 33 13.03 -10.81 6.28
N ASP A 34 12.68 -11.45 5.16
CA ASP A 34 13.60 -11.71 4.04
C ASP A 34 14.06 -10.42 3.35
N GLU A 35 13.15 -9.45 3.19
CA GLU A 35 13.44 -8.16 2.56
C GLU A 35 13.96 -7.09 3.54
N GLY A 36 14.02 -7.40 4.84
CA GLY A 36 14.49 -6.46 5.87
C GLY A 36 13.64 -5.19 5.99
N ILE A 37 12.31 -5.34 5.88
CA ILE A 37 11.38 -4.21 5.84
C ILE A 37 11.12 -3.66 7.26
N THR A 38 11.15 -2.34 7.42
CA THR A 38 11.04 -1.68 8.74
C THR A 38 9.73 -0.95 8.97
N TYR A 39 8.91 -0.74 7.93
CA TYR A 39 7.57 -0.15 8.07
C TYR A 39 6.50 -1.23 8.30
N PRO A 40 5.40 -0.90 8.99
CA PRO A 40 4.36 -1.85 9.35
C PRO A 40 3.53 -2.35 8.15
N PHE A 41 3.05 -3.58 8.29
CA PHE A 41 2.09 -4.22 7.39
C PHE A 41 0.82 -4.60 8.14
N ILE A 42 -0.29 -4.62 7.41
CA ILE A 42 -1.58 -5.15 7.83
C ILE A 42 -1.95 -6.27 6.87
N SER A 43 -2.16 -7.46 7.40
CA SER A 43 -2.80 -8.56 6.68
C SER A 43 -4.32 -8.36 6.76
N ASP A 44 -4.92 -7.98 5.63
CA ASP A 44 -6.37 -7.93 5.43
C ASP A 44 -6.79 -9.13 4.57
N ILE A 45 -6.61 -10.32 5.15
CA ILE A 45 -6.84 -11.61 4.46
C ILE A 45 -8.29 -11.77 3.98
N ASP A 46 -9.24 -11.12 4.65
CA ASP A 46 -10.66 -11.10 4.27
C ASP A 46 -10.97 -10.04 3.20
N THR A 47 -9.99 -9.23 2.80
CA THR A 47 -10.08 -8.17 1.77
C THR A 47 -11.13 -7.09 2.07
N ALA A 48 -11.49 -6.92 3.35
CA ALA A 48 -12.58 -6.05 3.76
C ALA A 48 -12.29 -4.57 3.45
N THR A 49 -11.04 -4.15 3.63
CA THR A 49 -10.55 -2.80 3.32
C THR A 49 -10.54 -2.56 1.82
N MET A 50 -10.10 -3.53 1.03
CA MET A 50 -10.08 -3.43 -0.44
C MET A 50 -11.50 -3.25 -1.00
N VAL A 51 -12.47 -4.00 -0.47
CA VAL A 51 -13.89 -3.84 -0.80
C VAL A 51 -14.40 -2.47 -0.36
N ALA A 52 -14.15 -2.07 0.89
CA ALA A 52 -14.64 -0.80 1.43
C ALA A 52 -14.10 0.43 0.69
N LEU A 53 -12.85 0.35 0.19
CA LEU A 53 -12.20 1.41 -0.58
C LEU A 53 -12.51 1.34 -2.08
N GLY A 54 -13.21 0.30 -2.55
CA GLY A 54 -13.56 0.12 -3.96
C GLY A 54 -12.36 -0.16 -4.86
N ILE A 55 -11.33 -0.83 -4.33
CA ILE A 55 -10.07 -1.13 -5.03
C ILE A 55 -9.84 -2.62 -5.24
N LEU A 56 -10.81 -3.48 -4.88
CA LEU A 56 -10.75 -4.89 -5.21
C LEU A 56 -10.73 -5.06 -6.74
N ASN A 57 -9.82 -5.88 -7.27
CA ASN A 57 -9.82 -6.20 -8.69
C ASN A 57 -10.95 -7.22 -8.98
N GLU A 58 -11.98 -6.76 -9.69
CA GLU A 58 -13.16 -7.56 -10.05
C GLU A 58 -12.92 -8.47 -11.27
N ASP A 59 -11.74 -8.41 -11.91
CA ASP A 59 -11.39 -9.29 -13.03
C ASP A 59 -11.22 -10.77 -12.60
N HIS A 60 -11.13 -11.04 -11.30
CA HIS A 60 -10.97 -12.37 -10.74
C HIS A 60 -12.24 -12.81 -10.02
N GLN A 61 -12.71 -14.03 -10.31
CA GLN A 61 -13.96 -14.55 -9.77
C GLN A 61 -13.73 -15.39 -8.50
N PRO A 62 -14.73 -15.52 -7.61
CA PRO A 62 -14.65 -16.43 -6.47
C PRO A 62 -14.28 -17.86 -6.92
N GLY A 63 -13.16 -18.37 -6.44
CA GLY A 63 -12.58 -19.67 -6.84
C GLY A 63 -11.31 -19.56 -7.68
N ASP A 64 -11.01 -18.38 -8.23
CA ASP A 64 -9.72 -18.10 -8.86
C ASP A 64 -8.61 -18.03 -7.80
N ARG A 65 -7.41 -18.49 -8.17
CA ARG A 65 -6.23 -18.40 -7.30
C ARG A 65 -5.81 -16.96 -6.99
N THR A 66 -6.29 -16.03 -7.79
CA THR A 66 -6.00 -14.59 -7.72
C THR A 66 -7.21 -13.78 -7.26
N TYR A 67 -8.29 -14.44 -6.84
CA TYR A 67 -9.42 -13.76 -6.21
C TYR A 67 -8.95 -13.04 -4.94
N GLY A 68 -9.33 -11.77 -4.79
CA GLY A 68 -8.92 -10.94 -3.64
C GLY A 68 -7.79 -9.93 -3.92
N ILE A 69 -7.14 -10.01 -5.09
CA ILE A 69 -6.06 -9.06 -5.44
C ILE A 69 -6.64 -7.64 -5.58
N PRO A 70 -6.08 -6.61 -4.93
CA PRO A 70 -6.47 -5.24 -5.18
C PRO A 70 -5.79 -4.65 -6.42
N HIS A 71 -6.39 -3.62 -7.00
CA HIS A 71 -5.66 -2.68 -7.84
C HIS A 71 -4.55 -2.02 -7.01
N PRO A 72 -3.29 -2.07 -7.47
CA PRO A 72 -2.18 -1.50 -6.72
C PRO A 72 -2.31 0.03 -6.69
N GLY A 73 -2.12 0.59 -5.51
CA GLY A 73 -2.20 2.03 -5.32
C GLY A 73 -1.83 2.46 -3.91
N ILE A 74 -1.87 3.77 -3.72
CA ILE A 74 -1.49 4.46 -2.48
C ILE A 74 -2.60 5.46 -2.14
N PHE A 75 -2.94 5.50 -0.87
CA PHE A 75 -3.77 6.54 -0.29
C PHE A 75 -2.90 7.42 0.60
N VAL A 76 -3.13 8.72 0.58
CA VAL A 76 -2.54 9.67 1.53
C VAL A 76 -3.64 10.12 2.48
N LEU A 77 -3.41 9.93 3.78
CA LEU A 77 -4.34 10.30 4.84
C LEU A 77 -3.79 11.50 5.61
N ASN A 78 -4.65 12.46 5.94
CA ASN A 78 -4.31 13.55 6.85
C ASN A 78 -4.38 13.09 8.33
N PRO A 79 -3.96 13.91 9.30
CA PRO A 79 -4.05 13.57 10.73
C PRO A 79 -5.47 13.33 11.25
N GLN A 80 -6.50 13.76 10.52
CA GLN A 80 -7.92 13.51 10.81
C GLN A 80 -8.42 12.18 10.22
N GLN A 81 -7.53 11.39 9.61
CA GLN A 81 -7.81 10.11 8.95
C GLN A 81 -8.68 10.24 7.69
N GLU A 82 -8.67 11.42 7.07
CA GLU A 82 -9.36 11.66 5.81
C GLU A 82 -8.40 11.39 4.65
N ILE A 83 -8.90 10.72 3.61
CA ILE A 83 -8.13 10.51 2.38
C ILE A 83 -8.04 11.83 1.61
N VAL A 84 -6.85 12.41 1.55
CA VAL A 84 -6.57 13.67 0.85
C VAL A 84 -5.86 13.47 -0.49
N GLY A 85 -5.31 12.28 -0.73
CA GLY A 85 -4.63 11.94 -1.98
C GLY A 85 -4.78 10.47 -2.37
N LYS A 86 -4.67 10.20 -3.67
CA LYS A 86 -4.76 8.84 -4.25
C LYS A 86 -3.81 8.71 -5.43
N ILE A 87 -3.04 7.64 -5.46
CA ILE A 87 -2.21 7.23 -6.59
C ILE A 87 -2.65 5.82 -6.98
N PHE A 88 -3.27 5.66 -8.15
CA PHE A 88 -3.66 4.36 -8.69
C PHE A 88 -3.19 4.27 -10.14
N VAL A 89 -2.58 3.14 -10.48
CA VAL A 89 -2.03 2.90 -11.82
C VAL A 89 -2.79 1.76 -12.48
N GLU A 90 -3.13 1.93 -13.76
CA GLU A 90 -3.92 0.93 -14.52
C GLU A 90 -3.19 -0.42 -14.66
N SER A 91 -1.86 -0.43 -14.57
CA SER A 91 -1.07 -1.66 -14.68
C SER A 91 -0.16 -1.84 -13.48
N TYR A 92 -0.15 -3.05 -12.93
CA TYR A 92 0.81 -3.50 -11.90
C TYR A 92 2.29 -3.36 -12.32
N ARG A 93 2.55 -3.13 -13.61
CA ARG A 93 3.89 -2.92 -14.18
C ARG A 93 4.37 -1.48 -14.05
N ILE A 94 3.46 -0.53 -13.82
CA ILE A 94 3.80 0.86 -13.55
C ILE A 94 4.07 0.95 -12.06
N ARG A 95 5.30 1.29 -11.68
CA ARG A 95 5.64 1.61 -10.29
C ARG A 95 5.76 3.11 -10.17
N VAL A 96 5.11 3.67 -9.17
CA VAL A 96 5.49 4.99 -8.66
C VAL A 96 6.63 4.73 -7.69
N ASP A 97 7.76 5.40 -7.91
CA ASP A 97 8.91 5.32 -7.00
C ASP A 97 8.60 6.04 -5.68
N GLY A 98 9.28 5.65 -4.62
CA GLY A 98 9.09 6.12 -3.25
C GLY A 98 9.36 7.61 -3.13
N GLU A 99 10.26 8.16 -3.95
CA GLU A 99 10.48 9.61 -4.07
C GLU A 99 9.22 10.31 -4.60
N GLY A 100 8.66 9.88 -5.73
CA GLY A 100 7.44 10.46 -6.28
C GLY A 100 6.22 10.30 -5.36
N VAL A 101 6.15 9.22 -4.59
CA VAL A 101 5.13 9.06 -3.54
C VAL A 101 5.31 10.09 -2.42
N LEU A 102 6.54 10.30 -1.95
CA LEU A 102 6.83 11.26 -0.89
C LEU A 102 6.48 12.69 -1.33
N ASP A 103 6.93 13.10 -2.52
CA ASP A 103 6.67 14.42 -3.08
C ASP A 103 5.17 14.69 -3.18
N TYR A 104 4.41 13.72 -3.71
CA TYR A 104 2.97 13.83 -3.80
C TYR A 104 2.31 13.91 -2.41
N ALA A 105 2.75 13.06 -1.47
CA ALA A 105 2.21 13.06 -0.12
C ALA A 105 2.42 14.41 0.58
N GLN A 106 3.61 14.99 0.46
CA GLN A 106 3.90 16.32 1.01
C GLN A 106 2.99 17.39 0.38
N GLN A 107 2.83 17.37 -0.95
CA GLN A 107 1.99 18.34 -1.65
C GLN A 107 0.52 18.31 -1.20
N VAL A 108 -0.05 17.13 -0.94
CA VAL A 108 -1.47 17.00 -0.55
C VAL A 108 -1.71 17.10 0.97
N LEU A 109 -0.64 17.13 1.77
CA LEU A 109 -0.68 17.29 3.23
C LEU A 109 -0.41 18.73 3.69
N GLU A 110 -0.02 19.63 2.78
CA GLU A 110 0.05 21.09 3.00
C GLU A 110 -1.34 21.71 3.22
#